data_AF-A0A9P4J959-F1
#
_entry.id   AF-A0A9P4J959-F1
#
_cell.length_a   1.000
_cell.length_b   1.000
_cell.length_c   1.000
_cell.angle_alpha   90.00
_cell.angle_beta   90.00
_cell.angle_gamma   90.00
#
_symmetry.space_group_name_H-M   'P 1'
#
loop_
_entity.id
_entity.type
_entity.pdbx_description
1 polymer ?
#
loop_
_entity_poly.entity_id
_entity_poly.type
_entity_poly.pdbx_seq_one_letter_code
_entity_poly.pdbx_strand_id
1 'polypeptide(L)'
;MAGKRGDDAHFEAVANALDTVTNEAANHQVDPQATLHKKADTDHSHGWMRSLFPYHSLQEMENAFHLGNYVIDRKTGQKSWESMSIYVRLGMHALYYGSEQEKALHWKRTLQLLEAQSVKMGKEYDDPKSVDHIVPFIQSFDLQASMAEMVQPDPSKYRTFNEFFSREIRPDARPPAEPQDPLVISSVADCRITTFPTIDLATKYWIKGYGFTIAKLLGSDDLARQFDGGSIAIHRLAPQDYHRWHSPVDGTVASINEIPGAYYTVNPQAINEAGTMDVFCENRRSVMIMQRTATGAPIAVIAVGAMLVGSIAYNPGVAPGAQVRRAQCLGKFQYGGSTVITVYPRGEVEFDQDLVRNSTEQNCETLVQVGWRVARGPAGRA
;
A
#
# COMPACT_ATOMS: atom_id res chain seq x y z
N MET A 1 2.95 4.88 41.57
CA MET A 1 3.60 5.97 40.80
C MET A 1 4.70 5.48 39.83
N ALA A 2 4.92 4.16 39.64
CA ALA A 2 5.94 3.64 38.73
C ALA A 2 5.47 3.48 37.26
N GLY A 3 4.17 3.42 36.98
CA GLY A 3 3.65 3.20 35.61
C GLY A 3 3.85 4.38 34.66
N LYS A 4 3.72 5.64 35.12
CA LYS A 4 3.82 6.82 34.24
C LYS A 4 5.22 7.07 33.66
N ARG A 5 6.30 6.66 34.34
CA ARG A 5 7.69 6.94 33.90
C ARG A 5 8.20 6.03 32.78
N GLY A 6 7.72 4.78 32.72
CA GLY A 6 8.07 3.86 31.62
C GLY A 6 7.36 4.24 30.32
N ASP A 7 6.10 4.66 30.46
CA ASP A 7 5.23 5.06 29.36
C ASP A 7 5.75 6.31 28.62
N ASP A 8 6.19 7.33 29.37
CA ASP A 8 6.74 8.57 28.80
C ASP A 8 8.07 8.33 28.07
N ALA A 9 8.94 7.46 28.58
CA ALA A 9 10.23 7.15 27.96
C ALA A 9 10.07 6.38 26.63
N HIS A 10 9.09 5.48 26.55
CA HIS A 10 8.79 4.76 25.32
C HIS A 10 8.15 5.69 24.27
N PHE A 11 7.24 6.58 24.69
CA PHE A 11 6.70 7.62 23.80
C PHE A 11 7.79 8.55 23.25
N GLU A 12 8.72 9.01 24.09
CA GLU A 12 9.85 9.83 23.64
C GLU A 12 10.75 9.08 22.66
N ALA A 13 11.01 7.79 22.88
CA ALA A 13 11.78 6.97 21.94
C ALA A 13 11.07 6.83 20.58
N VAL A 14 9.75 6.60 20.58
CA VAL A 14 8.92 6.54 19.37
C VAL A 14 8.87 7.89 18.65
N ALA A 15 8.67 8.98 19.39
CA ALA A 15 8.64 10.33 18.86
C ALA A 15 10.00 10.67 18.23
N ASN A 16 11.11 10.36 18.91
CA ASN A 16 12.46 10.59 18.38
C ASN A 16 12.76 9.73 17.16
N ALA A 17 12.33 8.46 17.14
CA ALA A 17 12.50 7.59 15.98
C ALA A 17 11.71 8.11 14.77
N LEU A 18 10.45 8.50 14.97
CA LEU A 18 9.63 9.08 13.91
C LEU A 18 10.20 10.42 13.42
N ASP A 19 10.63 11.28 14.35
CA ASP A 19 11.22 12.58 14.06
C ASP A 19 12.57 12.45 13.34
N THR A 20 13.35 11.40 13.65
CA THR A 20 14.57 11.07 12.89
C THR A 20 14.21 10.64 11.48
N VAL A 21 13.25 9.72 11.31
CA VAL A 21 12.80 9.25 9.98
C VAL A 21 12.21 10.38 9.13
N THR A 22 11.49 11.33 9.73
CA THR A 22 10.85 12.42 8.99
C THR A 22 11.73 13.66 8.83
N ASN A 23 12.55 14.05 9.81
CA ASN A 23 13.43 15.21 9.67
C ASN A 23 14.67 14.92 8.82
N GLU A 24 15.16 13.68 8.77
CA GLU A 24 16.18 13.29 7.79
C GLU A 24 15.64 13.35 6.35
N ALA A 25 14.32 13.24 6.15
CA ALA A 25 13.67 13.44 4.86
C ALA A 25 13.59 14.93 4.45
N ALA A 26 13.50 15.84 5.42
CA ALA A 26 13.37 17.28 5.22
C ALA A 26 14.73 18.03 5.15
N ASN A 27 15.84 17.35 5.45
CA ASN A 27 17.16 17.99 5.48
C ASN A 27 17.78 18.09 4.07
N HIS A 28 17.51 19.20 3.37
CA HIS A 28 18.06 19.51 2.04
C HIS A 28 19.59 19.61 1.97
N GLN A 29 20.32 19.51 3.10
CA GLN A 29 21.79 19.54 3.13
C GLN A 29 22.43 18.14 3.11
N VAL A 30 21.64 17.07 3.24
CA VAL A 30 22.12 15.68 3.22
C VAL A 30 21.62 15.02 1.93
N ASP A 31 22.51 14.27 1.25
CA ASP A 31 22.16 13.55 0.04
C ASP A 31 20.98 12.58 0.32
N PRO A 32 19.83 12.69 -0.37
CA PRO A 32 18.70 11.79 -0.19
C PRO A 32 19.02 10.32 -0.48
N GLN A 33 20.10 10.03 -1.24
CA GLN A 33 20.63 8.68 -1.42
C GLN A 33 21.21 8.08 -0.13
N ALA A 34 21.54 8.91 0.87
CA ALA A 34 22.15 8.50 2.13
C ALA A 34 21.15 8.24 3.28
N THR A 35 19.88 8.63 3.15
CA THR A 35 18.89 8.61 4.25
C THR A 35 17.68 7.69 3.99
N LEU A 36 16.64 8.13 3.25
CA LEU A 36 15.38 7.39 3.12
C LEU A 36 15.41 6.26 2.08
N HIS A 37 16.24 6.39 1.05
CA HIS A 37 16.18 5.52 -0.14
C HIS A 37 17.38 4.60 -0.31
N LYS A 38 18.27 4.53 0.69
CA LYS A 38 19.43 3.65 0.65
C LYS A 38 18.98 2.18 0.61
N LYS A 39 19.41 1.44 -0.42
CA LYS A 39 19.23 -0.01 -0.49
C LYS A 39 20.05 -0.68 0.61
N ALA A 40 19.43 -1.61 1.33
CA ALA A 40 20.04 -2.37 2.42
C ALA A 40 21.03 -3.45 1.92
N ASP A 41 21.21 -3.60 0.61
CA ASP A 41 22.04 -4.62 -0.05
C ASP A 41 23.54 -4.29 -0.09
N THR A 42 23.95 -3.11 0.41
CA THR A 42 25.36 -2.75 0.50
C THR A 42 26.03 -3.42 1.71
N ASP A 43 26.78 -4.48 1.43
CA ASP A 43 27.50 -5.40 2.35
C ASP A 43 28.50 -4.74 3.35
N HIS A 44 28.56 -3.40 3.41
CA HIS A 44 29.60 -2.66 4.14
C HIS A 44 29.15 -1.99 5.44
N SER A 45 27.87 -1.97 5.83
CA SER A 45 27.46 -1.12 6.97
C SER A 45 27.34 -1.77 8.34
N HIS A 46 27.45 -3.09 8.52
CA HIS A 46 27.00 -3.70 9.78
C HIS A 46 27.86 -4.86 10.35
N GLY A 47 29.19 -4.73 10.34
CA GLY A 47 30.09 -5.70 10.98
C GLY A 47 29.82 -5.93 12.48
N TRP A 48 29.30 -4.91 13.19
CA TRP A 48 28.94 -5.00 14.60
C TRP A 48 27.76 -5.95 14.87
N MET A 49 26.83 -6.11 13.91
CA MET A 49 25.62 -6.93 14.10
C MET A 49 25.91 -8.44 14.08
N ARG A 50 26.95 -8.90 13.37
CA ARG A 50 27.39 -10.31 13.38
C ARG A 50 27.81 -10.81 14.77
N SER A 51 28.17 -9.89 15.67
CA SER A 51 28.56 -10.25 17.04
C SER A 51 27.37 -10.45 17.99
N LEU A 52 26.17 -9.98 17.60
CA LEU A 52 24.98 -9.95 18.46
C LEU A 52 23.88 -10.91 17.98
N PHE A 53 23.85 -11.29 16.70
CA PHE A 53 22.81 -12.16 16.13
C PHE A 53 23.40 -13.28 15.26
N PRO A 54 22.92 -14.54 15.37
CA PRO A 54 23.50 -15.70 14.70
C PRO A 54 22.97 -15.87 13.26
N TYR A 55 23.00 -14.82 12.45
CA TYR A 55 22.56 -14.86 11.05
C TYR A 55 23.70 -14.55 10.09
N HIS A 56 23.73 -15.22 8.94
CA HIS A 56 24.84 -15.16 7.98
C HIS A 56 24.70 -14.00 6.98
N SER A 57 23.52 -13.38 6.88
CA SER A 57 23.26 -12.16 6.10
C SER A 57 22.24 -11.24 6.78
N LEU A 58 22.25 -9.95 6.40
CA LEU A 58 21.20 -8.99 6.78
C LEU A 58 19.82 -9.49 6.35
N GLN A 59 19.72 -10.09 5.17
CA GLN A 59 18.48 -10.65 4.66
C GLN A 59 17.95 -11.82 5.51
N GLU A 60 18.83 -12.68 6.02
CA GLU A 60 18.46 -13.80 6.89
C GLU A 60 17.99 -13.31 8.27
N MET A 61 18.67 -12.29 8.82
CA MET A 61 18.23 -11.60 10.03
C MET A 61 16.88 -10.90 9.81
N GLU A 62 16.73 -10.16 8.71
CA GLU A 62 15.50 -9.45 8.38
C GLU A 62 14.33 -10.40 8.19
N ASN A 63 14.54 -11.55 7.55
CA ASN A 63 13.55 -12.62 7.47
C ASN A 63 13.16 -13.14 8.85
N ALA A 64 14.14 -13.40 9.72
CA ALA A 64 13.92 -13.93 11.05
C ALA A 64 13.21 -12.94 11.99
N PHE A 65 13.34 -11.63 11.75
CA PHE A 65 12.67 -10.57 12.50
C PHE A 65 11.47 -9.93 11.77
N HIS A 66 11.01 -10.53 10.66
CA HIS A 66 9.89 -10.02 9.85
C HIS A 66 10.08 -8.58 9.31
N LEU A 67 11.32 -8.16 9.07
CA LEU A 67 11.69 -6.80 8.68
C LEU A 67 11.59 -6.51 7.17
N GLY A 68 10.98 -7.37 6.37
CA GLY A 68 10.81 -7.15 4.93
C GLY A 68 9.86 -8.16 4.31
N ASN A 69 9.66 -8.09 2.99
CA ASN A 69 8.77 -9.00 2.31
C ASN A 69 9.35 -9.55 1.00
N TYR A 70 9.01 -10.81 0.70
CA TYR A 70 9.30 -11.40 -0.60
C TYR A 70 8.23 -11.00 -1.62
N VAL A 71 8.71 -10.64 -2.81
CA VAL A 71 7.89 -10.27 -3.95
C VAL A 71 8.25 -11.18 -5.12
N ILE A 72 7.24 -11.70 -5.81
CA ILE A 72 7.40 -12.47 -7.04
C ILE A 72 7.04 -11.56 -8.21
N ASP A 73 7.97 -11.34 -9.14
CA ASP A 73 7.63 -10.71 -10.41
C ASP A 73 6.79 -11.68 -11.24
N ARG A 74 5.54 -11.32 -11.54
CA ARG A 74 4.62 -12.24 -12.23
C ARG A 74 5.02 -12.53 -13.68
N LYS A 75 5.71 -11.61 -14.35
CA LYS A 75 6.13 -11.79 -15.74
C LYS A 75 7.35 -12.69 -15.85
N THR A 76 8.30 -12.55 -14.94
CA THR A 76 9.56 -13.32 -14.97
C THR A 76 9.53 -14.56 -14.09
N GLY A 77 8.63 -14.61 -13.11
CA GLY A 77 8.61 -15.62 -12.04
C GLY A 77 9.72 -15.43 -11.00
N GLN A 78 10.54 -14.38 -11.12
CA GLN A 78 11.66 -14.16 -10.21
C GLN A 78 11.15 -13.74 -8.83
N LYS A 79 11.56 -14.47 -7.80
CA LYS A 79 11.36 -14.10 -6.41
C LYS A 79 12.51 -13.21 -5.94
N SER A 80 12.20 -12.02 -5.46
CA SER A 80 13.16 -11.06 -4.93
C SER A 80 12.71 -10.56 -3.55
N TRP A 81 13.66 -10.00 -2.81
CA TRP A 81 13.40 -9.37 -1.54
C TRP A 81 13.21 -7.88 -1.76
N GLU A 82 12.12 -7.31 -1.24
CA GLU A 82 11.89 -5.88 -1.38
C GLU A 82 12.85 -5.09 -0.48
N SER A 83 13.85 -4.46 -1.09
CA SER A 83 14.79 -3.60 -0.37
C SER A 83 14.10 -2.35 0.19
N MET A 84 14.30 -2.07 1.48
CA MET A 84 13.90 -0.83 2.14
C MET A 84 15.00 -0.43 3.13
N SER A 85 15.15 0.85 3.44
CA SER A 85 16.12 1.33 4.42
C SER A 85 15.98 0.58 5.75
N ILE A 86 17.08 0.05 6.27
CA ILE A 86 17.13 -0.68 7.54
C ILE A 86 16.63 0.18 8.71
N TYR A 87 16.84 1.50 8.67
CA TYR A 87 16.37 2.42 9.70
C TYR A 87 14.85 2.55 9.71
N VAL A 88 14.23 2.59 8.52
CA VAL A 88 12.76 2.57 8.38
C VAL A 88 12.21 1.24 8.93
N ARG A 89 12.85 0.11 8.60
CA ARG A 89 12.46 -1.22 9.11
C ARG A 89 12.57 -1.32 10.63
N LEU A 90 13.68 -0.85 11.20
CA LEU A 90 13.89 -0.84 12.65
C LEU A 90 12.90 0.08 13.37
N GLY A 91 12.63 1.27 12.83
CA GLY A 91 11.61 2.18 13.36
C GLY A 91 10.21 1.56 13.30
N MET A 92 9.88 0.90 12.20
CA MET A 92 8.63 0.16 12.04
C MET A 92 8.51 -1.01 13.01
N HIS A 93 9.57 -1.79 13.20
CA HIS A 93 9.58 -2.88 14.16
C HIS A 93 9.38 -2.37 15.59
N ALA A 94 10.04 -1.26 15.96
CA ALA A 94 9.85 -0.64 17.27
C ALA A 94 8.42 -0.10 17.50
N LEU A 95 7.69 0.23 16.43
CA LEU A 95 6.33 0.74 16.47
C LEU A 95 5.27 -0.37 16.46
N TYR A 96 5.43 -1.37 15.60
CA TYR A 96 4.36 -2.31 15.25
C TYR A 96 4.60 -3.75 15.72
N TYR A 97 5.81 -4.09 16.19
CA TYR A 97 6.14 -5.45 16.62
C TYR A 97 6.07 -5.59 18.15
N GLY A 98 5.13 -6.41 18.63
CA GLY A 98 4.91 -6.68 20.06
C GLY A 98 3.66 -6.00 20.67
N SER A 99 3.14 -6.59 21.74
CA SER A 99 1.85 -6.22 22.35
C SER A 99 1.89 -4.98 23.27
N GLU A 100 3.06 -4.59 23.78
CA GLU A 100 3.21 -3.35 24.56
C GLU A 100 3.36 -2.12 23.63
N GLN A 101 3.98 -2.30 22.47
CA GLN A 101 4.13 -1.30 21.40
C GLN A 101 2.76 -0.94 20.79
N GLU A 102 1.88 -1.93 20.62
CA GLU A 102 0.50 -1.71 20.17
C GLU A 102 -0.30 -0.79 21.12
N LYS A 103 -0.15 -0.96 22.44
CA LYS A 103 -0.79 -0.07 23.43
C LYS A 103 -0.31 1.37 23.28
N ALA A 104 0.96 1.57 22.92
CA ALA A 104 1.52 2.89 22.66
C ALA A 104 1.03 3.50 21.34
N LEU A 105 0.78 2.70 20.30
CA LEU A 105 0.17 3.15 19.04
C LEU A 105 -1.26 3.67 19.25
N HIS A 106 -2.03 3.06 20.15
CA HIS A 106 -3.39 3.52 20.51
C HIS A 106 -3.41 4.74 21.44
N TRP A 107 -2.27 5.22 21.91
CA TRP A 107 -2.25 6.48 22.66
C TRP A 107 -2.63 7.62 21.74
N LYS A 108 -3.62 8.41 22.19
CA LYS A 108 -4.09 9.61 21.49
C LYS A 108 -2.94 10.53 21.05
N ARG A 109 -1.87 10.62 21.85
CA ARG A 109 -0.67 11.40 21.51
C ARG A 109 0.11 10.83 20.32
N THR A 110 0.28 9.51 20.25
CA THR A 110 0.97 8.83 19.15
C THR A 110 0.18 8.98 17.84
N LEU A 111 -1.14 8.81 17.90
CA LEU A 111 -2.03 9.06 16.76
C LEU A 111 -1.96 10.51 16.28
N GLN A 112 -1.99 11.48 17.19
CA GLN A 112 -1.83 12.91 16.86
C GLN A 112 -0.47 13.21 16.24
N LEU A 113 0.59 12.54 16.71
CA LEU A 113 1.94 12.69 16.18
C LEU A 113 2.06 12.10 14.77
N LEU A 114 1.51 10.91 14.51
CA LEU A 114 1.47 10.30 13.17
C LEU A 114 0.65 11.14 12.18
N GLU A 115 -0.50 11.67 12.61
CA GLU A 115 -1.31 12.60 11.83
C GLU A 115 -0.54 13.90 11.54
N ALA A 116 0.05 14.52 12.55
CA ALA A 116 0.81 15.76 12.40
C ALA A 116 2.01 15.60 11.46
N GLN A 117 2.75 14.50 11.56
CA GLN A 117 3.86 14.21 10.64
C GLN A 117 3.38 13.96 9.21
N SER A 118 2.28 13.23 9.03
CA SER A 118 1.70 13.01 7.68
C SER A 118 1.24 14.33 7.05
N VAL A 119 0.60 15.22 7.83
CA VAL A 119 0.20 16.55 7.36
C VAL A 119 1.40 17.46 7.08
N LYS A 120 2.44 17.42 7.92
CA LYS A 120 3.68 18.18 7.73
C LYS A 120 4.37 17.77 6.42
N MET A 121 4.61 16.48 6.23
CA MET A 121 5.26 15.92 5.04
C MET A 121 4.45 16.20 3.77
N GLY A 122 3.12 16.12 3.85
CA GLY A 122 2.25 16.50 2.74
C GLY A 122 2.46 17.95 2.29
N LYS A 123 2.55 18.89 3.24
CA LYS A 123 2.84 20.30 2.95
C LYS A 123 4.25 20.52 2.39
N GLU A 124 5.24 19.80 2.90
CA GLU A 124 6.62 19.88 2.41
C GLU A 124 6.72 19.40 0.96
N TYR A 125 6.05 18.30 0.60
CA TYR A 125 6.04 17.80 -0.78
C TYR A 125 5.08 18.52 -1.74
N ASP A 126 4.24 19.42 -1.22
CA ASP A 126 3.48 20.41 -2.00
C ASP A 126 4.24 21.74 -2.16
N ASP A 127 5.36 21.95 -1.44
CA ASP A 127 6.21 23.14 -1.62
C ASP A 127 6.99 23.04 -2.95
N PRO A 128 7.10 24.09 -3.77
CA PRO A 128 7.88 24.07 -5.01
C PRO A 128 9.35 23.67 -4.85
N LYS A 129 9.96 23.87 -3.67
CA LYS A 129 11.34 23.42 -3.39
C LYS A 129 11.47 21.90 -3.36
N SER A 130 10.37 21.18 -3.18
CA SER A 130 10.38 19.72 -3.15
C SER A 130 10.82 19.06 -4.47
N VAL A 131 10.89 19.81 -5.58
CA VAL A 131 11.41 19.32 -6.86
C VAL A 131 12.84 18.75 -6.75
N ASP A 132 13.61 19.21 -5.77
CA ASP A 132 14.98 18.73 -5.50
C ASP A 132 15.00 17.24 -5.10
N HIS A 133 13.87 16.68 -4.65
CA HIS A 133 13.75 15.26 -4.30
C HIS A 133 13.45 14.37 -5.50
N ILE A 134 13.03 14.91 -6.65
CA ILE A 134 12.57 14.11 -7.81
C ILE A 134 13.70 13.26 -8.40
N VAL A 135 14.84 13.90 -8.73
CA VAL A 135 15.96 13.19 -9.38
C VAL A 135 16.59 12.15 -8.44
N PRO A 136 16.88 12.44 -7.15
CA PRO A 136 17.35 11.44 -6.21
C PRO A 136 16.39 10.26 -6.03
N PHE A 137 15.07 10.53 -6.03
CA PHE A 137 14.06 9.48 -5.94
C PHE A 137 14.08 8.56 -7.15
N ILE A 138 14.12 9.12 -8.36
CA ILE A 138 14.24 8.34 -9.61
C ILE A 138 15.47 7.45 -9.58
N GLN A 139 16.61 7.98 -9.15
CA GLN A 139 17.87 7.22 -9.09
C GLN A 139 17.82 6.09 -8.06
N SER A 140 17.26 6.36 -6.88
CA SER A 140 17.26 5.39 -5.79
C SER A 140 16.36 4.17 -6.09
N PHE A 141 15.26 4.41 -6.81
CA PHE A 141 14.30 3.38 -7.19
C PHE A 141 14.44 2.88 -8.64
N ASP A 142 15.47 3.33 -9.36
CA ASP A 142 15.75 2.95 -10.74
C ASP A 142 14.57 3.17 -11.70
N LEU A 143 13.94 4.36 -11.61
CA LEU A 143 12.72 4.69 -12.35
C LEU A 143 12.98 5.29 -13.75
N GLN A 144 14.23 5.48 -14.15
CA GLN A 144 14.64 6.18 -15.38
C GLN A 144 13.94 5.61 -16.62
N ALA A 145 13.92 4.28 -16.75
CA ALA A 145 13.26 3.60 -17.87
C ALA A 145 11.73 3.80 -17.85
N SER A 146 11.12 3.76 -16.66
CA SER A 146 9.67 3.91 -16.49
C SER A 146 9.17 5.33 -16.78
N MET A 147 10.04 6.35 -16.67
CA MET A 147 9.66 7.73 -16.99
C MET A 147 9.21 7.89 -18.44
N ALA A 148 9.77 7.08 -19.35
CA ALA A 148 9.37 7.07 -20.74
C ALA A 148 7.91 6.62 -20.95
N GLU A 149 7.24 6.01 -19.95
CA GLU A 149 5.83 5.60 -19.99
C GLU A 149 4.86 6.69 -19.51
N MET A 150 5.39 7.75 -18.89
CA MET A 150 4.59 8.82 -18.29
C MET A 150 4.10 9.82 -19.35
N VAL A 151 3.01 10.53 -19.05
CA VAL A 151 2.53 11.66 -19.86
C VAL A 151 3.56 12.79 -19.89
N GLN A 152 4.21 13.04 -18.74
CA GLN A 152 5.34 13.95 -18.63
C GLN A 152 6.62 13.16 -18.31
N PRO A 153 7.43 12.80 -19.33
CA PRO A 153 8.64 12.03 -19.12
C PRO A 153 9.81 12.86 -18.55
N ASP A 154 9.79 14.19 -18.72
CA ASP A 154 10.86 15.07 -18.24
C ASP A 154 10.65 15.44 -16.76
N PRO A 155 11.52 14.99 -15.83
CA PRO A 155 11.39 15.25 -14.41
C PRO A 155 11.49 16.75 -14.06
N SER A 156 12.11 17.58 -14.90
CA SER A 156 12.25 19.02 -14.66
C SER A 156 10.95 19.82 -14.86
N LYS A 157 9.90 19.18 -15.41
CA LYS A 157 8.61 19.81 -15.72
C LYS A 157 7.59 19.71 -14.59
N TYR A 158 7.86 18.91 -13.56
CA TYR A 158 7.02 18.83 -12.37
C TYR A 158 7.30 20.03 -11.46
N ARG A 159 6.24 20.62 -10.90
CA ARG A 159 6.34 21.81 -10.05
C ARG A 159 6.55 21.48 -8.58
N THR A 160 6.18 20.27 -8.17
CA THR A 160 6.34 19.75 -6.81
C THR A 160 6.61 18.25 -6.86
N PHE A 161 7.15 17.72 -5.78
CA PHE A 161 7.36 16.29 -5.62
C PHE A 161 6.03 15.52 -5.60
N ASN A 162 4.97 16.05 -4.99
CA ASN A 162 3.66 15.40 -5.03
C ASN A 162 3.06 15.35 -6.45
N GLU A 163 3.34 16.35 -7.30
CA GLU A 163 2.95 16.30 -8.71
C GLU A 163 3.67 15.15 -9.44
N PHE A 164 4.98 14.96 -9.17
CA PHE A 164 5.76 13.85 -9.69
C PHE A 164 5.35 12.48 -9.12
N PHE A 165 5.12 12.39 -7.81
CA PHE A 165 4.74 11.14 -7.16
C PHE A 165 3.39 10.64 -7.68
N SER A 166 2.46 11.57 -7.89
CA SER A 166 1.15 11.32 -8.50
C SER A 166 1.14 11.54 -10.02
N ARG A 167 2.28 11.37 -10.70
CA ARG A 167 2.44 11.49 -12.16
C ARG A 167 1.39 10.67 -12.93
N GLU A 168 1.11 11.09 -14.15
CA GLU A 168 0.17 10.40 -15.05
C GLU A 168 0.91 9.48 -15.99
N ILE A 169 0.34 8.30 -16.21
CA ILE A 169 0.83 7.34 -17.18
C ILE A 169 0.09 7.51 -18.52
N ARG A 170 0.78 7.30 -19.64
CA ARG A 170 0.11 7.43 -20.93
C ARG A 170 -0.98 6.37 -21.11
N PRO A 171 -2.07 6.67 -21.83
CA PRO A 171 -3.17 5.72 -22.04
C PRO A 171 -2.75 4.40 -22.72
N ASP A 172 -1.73 4.44 -23.58
CA ASP A 172 -1.21 3.29 -24.32
C ASP A 172 -0.22 2.43 -23.52
N ALA A 173 0.29 2.92 -22.39
CA ALA A 173 1.33 2.23 -21.62
C ALA A 173 0.80 1.09 -20.73
N ARG A 174 -0.51 1.05 -20.46
CA ARG A 174 -1.18 0.02 -19.63
C ARG A 174 -2.48 -0.46 -20.28
N PRO A 175 -2.42 -1.11 -21.47
CA PRO A 175 -3.62 -1.63 -22.10
C PRO A 175 -4.24 -2.76 -21.26
N PRO A 176 -5.57 -2.80 -21.08
CA PRO A 176 -6.20 -3.88 -20.35
C PRO A 176 -6.05 -5.21 -21.11
N ALA A 177 -5.70 -6.27 -20.39
CA ALA A 177 -5.65 -7.62 -20.91
C ALA A 177 -7.05 -8.07 -21.35
N GLU A 178 -7.11 -8.77 -22.49
CA GLU A 178 -8.36 -9.32 -23.05
C GLU A 178 -9.48 -8.25 -23.09
N PRO A 179 -9.27 -7.10 -23.79
CA PRO A 179 -10.14 -5.92 -23.67
C PRO A 179 -11.60 -6.18 -24.08
N GLN A 180 -11.83 -7.18 -24.95
CA GLN A 180 -13.15 -7.55 -25.45
C GLN A 180 -13.93 -8.46 -24.49
N ASP A 181 -13.30 -8.93 -23.43
CA ASP A 181 -13.92 -9.83 -22.47
C ASP A 181 -14.39 -9.05 -21.23
N PRO A 182 -15.71 -8.84 -21.06
CA PRO A 182 -16.26 -8.08 -19.94
C PRO A 182 -16.17 -8.85 -18.60
N LEU A 183 -15.87 -10.16 -18.65
CA LEU A 183 -15.71 -10.97 -17.46
C LEU A 183 -14.31 -10.85 -16.86
N VAL A 184 -13.33 -10.33 -17.60
CA VAL A 184 -11.96 -10.17 -17.09
C VAL A 184 -11.87 -9.00 -16.10
N ILE A 185 -11.17 -9.25 -14.99
CA ILE A 185 -10.88 -8.25 -13.96
C ILE A 185 -9.41 -7.86 -14.05
N SER A 186 -9.16 -6.55 -14.17
CA SER A 186 -7.81 -5.99 -14.27
C SER A 186 -7.24 -5.62 -12.90
N SER A 187 -5.93 -5.69 -12.74
CA SER A 187 -5.24 -5.06 -11.61
C SER A 187 -5.57 -3.56 -11.56
N VAL A 188 -5.84 -3.05 -10.36
CA VAL A 188 -6.19 -1.64 -10.13
C VAL A 188 -4.97 -0.73 -10.08
N ALA A 189 -3.78 -1.27 -9.88
CA ALA A 189 -2.56 -0.47 -9.70
C ALA A 189 -1.32 -1.22 -10.23
N ASP A 190 -0.25 -0.47 -10.48
CA ASP A 190 1.10 -1.00 -10.47
C ASP A 190 1.44 -1.23 -8.99
N CYS A 191 1.53 -2.50 -8.59
CA CYS A 191 1.50 -2.85 -7.17
C CYS A 191 2.05 -4.24 -6.90
N ARG A 192 2.19 -4.51 -5.60
CA ARG A 192 2.38 -5.82 -5.00
C ARG A 192 1.02 -6.34 -4.55
N ILE A 193 0.48 -7.31 -5.29
CA ILE A 193 -0.85 -7.87 -5.03
C ILE A 193 -0.76 -9.14 -4.19
N THR A 194 -1.69 -9.29 -3.25
CA THR A 194 -2.12 -10.59 -2.70
C THR A 194 -3.60 -10.81 -2.99
N THR A 195 -3.98 -12.05 -3.26
CA THR A 195 -5.35 -12.43 -3.63
C THR A 195 -5.82 -13.63 -2.84
N PHE A 196 -7.06 -13.56 -2.36
CA PHE A 196 -7.67 -14.60 -1.55
C PHE A 196 -9.08 -14.90 -2.06
N PRO A 197 -9.37 -16.15 -2.47
CA PRO A 197 -10.70 -16.55 -2.90
C PRO A 197 -11.79 -16.38 -1.84
N THR A 198 -11.40 -16.31 -0.56
CA THR A 198 -12.30 -15.99 0.55
C THR A 198 -11.63 -15.05 1.55
N ILE A 199 -12.44 -14.25 2.23
CA ILE A 199 -12.00 -13.41 3.36
C ILE A 199 -11.36 -14.24 4.48
N ASP A 200 -11.88 -15.44 4.75
CA ASP A 200 -11.30 -16.36 5.74
C ASP A 200 -9.88 -16.78 5.38
N LEU A 201 -9.58 -16.96 4.09
CA LEU A 201 -8.21 -17.24 3.65
C LEU A 201 -7.33 -16.00 3.81
N ALA A 202 -7.86 -14.80 3.57
CA ALA A 202 -7.11 -13.57 3.79
C ALA A 202 -6.70 -13.39 5.26
N THR A 203 -7.61 -13.62 6.21
CA THR A 203 -7.28 -13.56 7.65
C THR A 203 -6.41 -14.73 8.10
N LYS A 204 -6.54 -15.89 7.45
CA LYS A 204 -5.69 -17.05 7.71
C LYS A 204 -4.25 -16.88 7.24
N TYR A 205 -3.98 -16.14 6.16
CA TYR A 205 -2.62 -16.08 5.59
C TYR A 205 -1.96 -14.70 5.71
N TRP A 206 -2.74 -13.62 5.65
CA TRP A 206 -2.20 -12.27 5.48
C TRP A 206 -2.66 -11.30 6.55
N ILE A 207 -3.97 -11.09 6.69
CA ILE A 207 -4.52 -10.10 7.61
C ILE A 207 -4.53 -10.68 9.03
N LYS A 208 -3.45 -10.46 9.79
CA LYS A 208 -3.24 -11.04 11.13
C LYS A 208 -3.64 -10.12 12.28
N GLY A 209 -3.85 -8.85 11.99
CA GLY A 209 -4.37 -7.89 12.95
C GLY A 209 -5.72 -8.35 13.52
N TYR A 210 -5.92 -8.19 14.83
CA TYR A 210 -7.17 -8.59 15.47
C TYR A 210 -8.31 -7.67 15.04
N GLY A 211 -9.51 -8.25 15.02
CA GLY A 211 -10.73 -7.49 14.85
C GLY A 211 -11.00 -7.01 13.42
N PHE A 212 -10.25 -7.46 12.41
CA PHE A 212 -10.61 -7.28 11.00
C PHE A 212 -11.98 -7.90 10.71
N THR A 213 -12.88 -7.10 10.14
CA THR A 213 -14.15 -7.57 9.57
C THR A 213 -14.49 -6.74 8.34
N ILE A 214 -15.23 -7.30 7.39
CA ILE A 214 -15.72 -6.52 6.23
C ILE A 214 -16.63 -5.37 6.68
N ALA A 215 -17.44 -5.57 7.71
CA ALA A 215 -18.27 -4.51 8.28
C ALA A 215 -17.47 -3.30 8.74
N LYS A 216 -16.38 -3.52 9.48
CA LYS A 216 -15.47 -2.44 9.88
C LYS A 216 -14.76 -1.84 8.68
N LEU A 217 -14.23 -2.66 7.78
CA LEU A 217 -13.53 -2.20 6.58
C LEU A 217 -14.42 -1.29 5.71
N LEU A 218 -15.69 -1.65 5.51
CA LEU A 218 -16.65 -0.87 4.73
C LEU A 218 -17.35 0.24 5.53
N GLY A 219 -17.24 0.24 6.87
CA GLY A 219 -17.96 1.15 7.76
C GLY A 219 -19.48 0.95 7.76
N SER A 220 -19.96 -0.24 7.36
CA SER A 220 -21.38 -0.55 7.24
C SER A 220 -21.65 -2.05 7.32
N ASP A 221 -22.45 -2.46 8.30
CA ASP A 221 -22.93 -3.85 8.43
C ASP A 221 -23.82 -4.26 7.25
N ASP A 222 -24.68 -3.35 6.78
CA ASP A 222 -25.62 -3.62 5.69
C ASP A 222 -24.90 -3.84 4.36
N LEU A 223 -23.88 -3.04 4.05
CA LEU A 223 -23.03 -3.27 2.88
C LEU A 223 -22.24 -4.58 3.03
N ALA A 224 -21.71 -4.87 4.21
CA ALA A 224 -20.90 -6.06 4.43
C ALA A 224 -21.64 -7.37 4.16
N ARG A 225 -22.96 -7.44 4.40
CA ARG A 225 -23.77 -8.62 4.06
C ARG A 225 -23.74 -8.97 2.57
N GLN A 226 -23.52 -7.99 1.69
CA GLN A 226 -23.42 -8.21 0.23
C GLN A 226 -22.11 -8.90 -0.17
N PHE A 227 -21.12 -8.89 0.72
CA PHE A 227 -19.78 -9.45 0.51
C PHE A 227 -19.51 -10.67 1.40
N ASP A 228 -20.53 -11.25 2.02
CA ASP A 228 -20.37 -12.39 2.92
C ASP A 228 -19.76 -13.61 2.18
N GLY A 229 -18.67 -14.15 2.74
CA GLY A 229 -17.83 -15.15 2.10
C GLY A 229 -17.30 -14.76 0.73
N GLY A 230 -17.14 -13.46 0.48
CA GLY A 230 -16.59 -12.89 -0.73
C GLY A 230 -15.09 -13.06 -0.88
N SER A 231 -14.59 -12.68 -2.05
CA SER A 231 -13.18 -12.70 -2.42
C SER A 231 -12.54 -11.33 -2.20
N ILE A 232 -11.25 -11.30 -1.89
CA ILE A 232 -10.51 -10.06 -1.59
C ILE A 232 -9.15 -10.04 -2.29
N ALA A 233 -8.78 -8.89 -2.84
CA ALA A 233 -7.42 -8.61 -3.29
C ALA A 233 -6.89 -7.33 -2.66
N ILE A 234 -5.64 -7.37 -2.23
CA ILE A 234 -4.93 -6.28 -1.55
C ILE A 234 -3.79 -5.84 -2.47
N HIS A 235 -3.84 -4.60 -2.92
CA HIS A 235 -2.92 -4.01 -3.88
C HIS A 235 -2.06 -2.98 -3.16
N ARG A 236 -0.89 -3.39 -2.66
CA ARG A 236 0.01 -2.47 -1.97
C ARG A 236 0.89 -1.74 -2.98
N LEU A 237 0.87 -0.42 -2.94
CA LEU A 237 1.72 0.44 -3.76
C LEU A 237 2.93 0.82 -2.92
N ALA A 238 4.09 0.26 -3.27
CA ALA A 238 5.36 0.64 -2.69
C ALA A 238 5.82 1.99 -3.27
N PRO A 239 6.67 2.77 -2.59
CA PRO A 239 7.02 4.13 -3.02
C PRO A 239 7.48 4.26 -4.49
N GLN A 240 8.19 3.26 -5.01
CA GLN A 240 8.67 3.24 -6.40
C GLN A 240 7.55 3.10 -7.45
N ASP A 241 6.38 2.64 -7.06
CA ASP A 241 5.31 2.30 -7.98
C ASP A 241 4.65 3.56 -8.57
N TYR A 242 3.72 3.35 -9.49
CA TYR A 242 2.84 4.40 -10.01
C TYR A 242 1.63 4.57 -9.06
N HIS A 243 1.56 5.68 -8.34
CA HIS A 243 0.62 5.90 -7.23
C HIS A 243 -0.76 6.41 -7.65
N ARG A 244 -1.32 5.83 -8.70
CA ARG A 244 -2.72 6.02 -9.07
C ARG A 244 -3.42 4.67 -9.18
N TRP A 245 -4.72 4.67 -8.94
CA TRP A 245 -5.53 3.46 -9.04
C TRP A 245 -6.61 3.59 -10.10
N HIS A 246 -6.96 2.46 -10.67
CA HIS A 246 -7.79 2.30 -11.84
C HIS A 246 -8.95 1.37 -11.56
N SER A 247 -9.99 1.49 -12.36
CA SER A 247 -11.16 0.63 -12.25
C SER A 247 -10.81 -0.81 -12.63
N PRO A 248 -11.14 -1.82 -11.79
CA PRO A 248 -10.87 -3.21 -12.13
C PRO A 248 -11.81 -3.77 -13.21
N VAL A 249 -12.97 -3.13 -13.42
CA VAL A 249 -14.06 -3.58 -14.31
C VAL A 249 -14.77 -2.39 -14.95
N ASP A 250 -15.59 -2.65 -15.96
CA ASP A 250 -16.61 -1.69 -16.39
C ASP A 250 -17.75 -1.65 -15.36
N GLY A 251 -18.23 -0.45 -15.02
CA GLY A 251 -19.29 -0.31 -14.04
C GLY A 251 -19.77 1.12 -13.81
N THR A 252 -20.77 1.25 -12.95
CA THR A 252 -21.29 2.53 -12.47
C THR A 252 -20.87 2.75 -11.02
N VAL A 253 -20.35 3.92 -10.68
CA VAL A 253 -20.06 4.28 -9.28
C VAL A 253 -21.39 4.44 -8.54
N ALA A 254 -21.64 3.60 -7.54
CA ALA A 254 -22.87 3.65 -6.75
C ALA A 254 -22.75 4.62 -5.57
N SER A 255 -21.64 4.57 -4.85
CA SER A 255 -21.38 5.45 -3.70
C SER A 255 -19.88 5.62 -3.46
N ILE A 256 -19.51 6.70 -2.77
CA ILE A 256 -18.17 6.93 -2.24
C ILE A 256 -18.37 7.41 -0.79
N ASN A 257 -17.75 6.71 0.17
CA ASN A 257 -17.82 7.06 1.58
C ASN A 257 -16.43 7.19 2.18
N GLU A 258 -16.13 8.38 2.72
CA GLU A 258 -14.87 8.64 3.40
C GLU A 258 -14.98 8.21 4.87
N ILE A 259 -14.08 7.34 5.31
CA ILE A 259 -14.00 6.88 6.69
C ILE A 259 -12.74 7.50 7.32
N PRO A 260 -12.87 8.35 8.35
CA PRO A 260 -11.72 8.88 9.07
C PRO A 260 -11.00 7.76 9.82
N GLY A 261 -9.70 7.93 10.04
CA GLY A 261 -8.90 6.95 10.74
C GLY A 261 -7.47 7.41 10.91
N ALA A 262 -6.63 6.51 11.41
CA ALA A 262 -5.20 6.72 11.60
C ALA A 262 -4.41 6.66 10.28
N TYR A 263 -3.09 6.78 10.39
CA TYR A 263 -2.14 6.67 9.28
C TYR A 263 -1.06 5.65 9.63
N TYR A 264 -1.46 4.45 10.02
CA TYR A 264 -0.55 3.35 10.24
C TYR A 264 0.08 2.89 8.93
N THR A 265 1.24 2.25 9.01
CA THR A 265 1.90 1.68 7.81
C THR A 265 1.15 0.46 7.29
N VAL A 266 1.12 0.31 5.97
CA VAL A 266 0.54 -0.85 5.26
C VAL A 266 1.62 -1.82 4.77
N ASN A 267 2.81 -1.76 5.37
CA ASN A 267 3.85 -2.74 5.10
C ASN A 267 3.40 -4.13 5.59
N PRO A 268 3.72 -5.22 4.86
CA PRO A 268 3.42 -6.59 5.26
C PRO A 268 3.82 -6.92 6.70
N GLN A 269 4.90 -6.34 7.24
CA GLN A 269 5.27 -6.53 8.65
C GLN A 269 4.15 -6.11 9.62
N ALA A 270 3.47 -4.99 9.36
CA ALA A 270 2.38 -4.53 10.23
C ALA A 270 1.07 -5.29 9.98
N ILE A 271 0.83 -5.74 8.74
CA ILE A 271 -0.39 -6.48 8.36
C ILE A 271 -0.36 -7.91 8.90
N ASN A 272 0.82 -8.53 8.87
CA ASN A 272 1.03 -9.94 9.19
C ASN A 272 1.40 -10.17 10.67
N GLU A 273 1.50 -9.11 11.48
CA GLU A 273 1.80 -9.24 12.91
C GLU A 273 0.56 -9.75 13.66
N ALA A 274 0.69 -10.90 14.31
CA ALA A 274 -0.42 -11.50 15.02
C ALA A 274 -0.61 -10.87 16.39
N GLY A 275 -1.86 -10.61 16.76
CA GLY A 275 -2.19 -10.07 18.09
C GLY A 275 -2.00 -8.57 18.22
N THR A 276 -1.72 -7.86 17.12
CA THR A 276 -1.76 -6.40 17.03
C THR A 276 -3.01 -5.92 16.29
N MET A 277 -3.26 -4.61 16.22
CA MET A 277 -4.45 -4.06 15.57
C MET A 277 -4.47 -4.28 14.05
N ASP A 278 -5.66 -4.35 13.46
CA ASP A 278 -5.82 -4.35 12.00
C ASP A 278 -5.62 -2.95 11.40
N VAL A 279 -4.53 -2.76 10.66
CA VAL A 279 -4.20 -1.45 10.06
C VAL A 279 -5.19 -1.00 8.99
N PHE A 280 -5.87 -1.92 8.28
CA PHE A 280 -6.79 -1.56 7.21
C PHE A 280 -8.09 -0.94 7.71
N CYS A 281 -8.65 -1.46 8.81
CA CYS A 281 -9.87 -0.97 9.44
C CYS A 281 -9.62 0.29 10.29
N GLU A 282 -8.41 0.47 10.80
CA GLU A 282 -8.06 1.63 11.63
C GLU A 282 -7.60 2.83 10.80
N ASN A 283 -7.03 2.62 9.61
CA ASN A 283 -6.57 3.71 8.78
C ASN A 283 -7.69 4.51 8.12
N ARG A 284 -7.41 5.79 7.86
CA ARG A 284 -8.22 6.62 6.97
C ARG A 284 -8.35 5.94 5.61
N ARG A 285 -9.57 5.86 5.10
CA ARG A 285 -9.86 5.21 3.82
C ARG A 285 -11.08 5.78 3.14
N SER A 286 -11.15 5.60 1.82
CA SER A 286 -12.31 5.91 1.00
C SER A 286 -12.88 4.64 0.39
N VAL A 287 -14.15 4.37 0.68
CA VAL A 287 -14.88 3.18 0.23
C VAL A 287 -15.76 3.56 -0.96
N MET A 288 -15.34 3.15 -2.16
CA MET A 288 -16.16 3.26 -3.36
C MET A 288 -16.89 1.94 -3.60
N ILE A 289 -18.22 2.00 -3.72
CA ILE A 289 -19.01 0.87 -4.22
C ILE A 289 -19.30 1.11 -5.69
N MET A 290 -19.04 0.11 -6.52
CA MET A 290 -19.35 0.12 -7.94
C MET A 290 -20.32 -1.00 -8.28
N GLN A 291 -21.24 -0.72 -9.19
CA GLN A 291 -22.10 -1.70 -9.82
C GLN A 291 -21.43 -2.21 -11.09
N ARG A 292 -20.97 -3.47 -11.09
CA ARG A 292 -20.31 -4.06 -12.26
C ARG A 292 -21.29 -4.23 -13.42
N THR A 293 -20.92 -3.75 -14.61
CA THR A 293 -21.79 -3.80 -15.80
C THR A 293 -22.09 -5.22 -16.24
N ALA A 294 -21.08 -6.10 -16.22
CA ALA A 294 -21.18 -7.44 -16.78
C ALA A 294 -22.15 -8.37 -16.01
N THR A 295 -22.31 -8.18 -14.71
CA THR A 295 -23.05 -9.11 -13.83
C THR A 295 -24.13 -8.44 -13.00
N GLY A 296 -24.11 -7.11 -12.88
CA GLY A 296 -24.97 -6.42 -11.91
C GLY A 296 -24.61 -6.74 -10.46
N ALA A 297 -23.40 -7.25 -10.17
CA ALA A 297 -22.91 -7.43 -8.81
C ALA A 297 -22.25 -6.15 -8.26
N PRO A 298 -22.44 -5.82 -6.97
CA PRO A 298 -21.70 -4.74 -6.32
C PRO A 298 -20.25 -5.19 -6.08
N ILE A 299 -19.29 -4.30 -6.30
CA ILE A 299 -17.89 -4.50 -5.91
C ILE A 299 -17.44 -3.33 -5.05
N ALA A 300 -16.56 -3.58 -4.08
CA ALA A 300 -15.93 -2.51 -3.30
C ALA A 300 -14.52 -2.24 -3.83
N VAL A 301 -14.18 -0.97 -4.04
CA VAL A 301 -12.83 -0.48 -4.32
C VAL A 301 -12.47 0.51 -3.22
N ILE A 302 -11.51 0.14 -2.38
CA ILE A 302 -11.24 0.82 -1.12
C ILE A 302 -9.82 1.38 -1.17
N ALA A 303 -9.70 2.70 -1.27
CA ALA A 303 -8.41 3.37 -1.17
C ALA A 303 -8.06 3.59 0.31
N VAL A 304 -6.96 3.01 0.77
CA VAL A 304 -6.50 3.11 2.16
C VAL A 304 -5.24 3.99 2.19
N GLY A 305 -5.32 5.09 2.93
CA GLY A 305 -4.15 5.92 3.24
C GLY A 305 -3.29 5.24 4.29
N ALA A 306 -1.99 5.47 4.25
CA ALA A 306 -1.05 4.94 5.25
C ALA A 306 -0.13 6.05 5.75
N MET A 307 0.81 5.70 6.62
CA MET A 307 1.82 6.62 7.12
C MET A 307 2.47 7.42 5.98
N LEU A 308 2.57 8.74 6.16
CA LEU A 308 3.03 9.72 5.18
C LEU A 308 2.03 10.03 4.04
N VAL A 309 1.06 9.15 3.72
CA VAL A 309 -0.01 9.41 2.74
C VAL A 309 -1.27 9.93 3.42
N GLY A 310 -1.40 11.26 3.41
CA GLY A 310 -2.62 11.92 3.87
C GLY A 310 -3.76 11.90 2.84
N SER A 311 -3.42 11.93 1.55
CA SER A 311 -4.34 12.40 0.52
C SER A 311 -4.79 11.29 -0.44
N ILE A 312 -6.09 11.03 -0.40
CA ILE A 312 -6.81 10.21 -1.37
C ILE A 312 -7.62 11.19 -2.23
N ALA A 313 -7.35 11.23 -3.53
CA ALA A 313 -8.04 12.16 -4.44
C ALA A 313 -8.58 11.42 -5.65
N TYR A 314 -9.89 11.53 -5.88
CA TYR A 314 -10.52 11.03 -7.10
C TYR A 314 -10.25 11.98 -8.27
N ASN A 315 -10.16 11.41 -9.47
CA ASN A 315 -10.06 12.20 -10.70
C ASN A 315 -11.40 12.91 -10.99
N PRO A 316 -11.37 14.06 -11.69
CA PRO A 316 -12.59 14.75 -12.10
C PRO A 316 -13.58 13.83 -12.82
N GLY A 317 -14.85 13.90 -12.44
CA GLY A 317 -15.93 13.09 -13.02
C GLY A 317 -16.13 11.72 -12.37
N VAL A 318 -15.24 11.28 -11.48
CA VAL A 318 -15.43 10.05 -10.70
C VAL A 318 -16.26 10.37 -9.46
N ALA A 319 -17.58 10.17 -9.57
CA ALA A 319 -18.56 10.47 -8.54
C ALA A 319 -19.76 9.50 -8.63
N PRO A 320 -20.63 9.40 -7.61
CA PRO A 320 -21.84 8.58 -7.68
C PRO A 320 -22.67 8.88 -8.93
N GLY A 321 -23.08 7.82 -9.64
CA GLY A 321 -23.77 7.88 -10.93
C GLY A 321 -22.85 7.86 -12.16
N ALA A 322 -21.54 8.06 -12.00
CA ALA A 322 -20.61 8.06 -13.12
C ALA A 322 -20.39 6.65 -13.69
N GLN A 323 -20.38 6.55 -15.03
CA GLN A 323 -19.93 5.35 -15.73
C GLN A 323 -18.42 5.35 -15.84
N VAL A 324 -17.78 4.25 -15.46
CA VAL A 324 -16.33 4.08 -15.55
C VAL A 324 -15.98 2.81 -16.32
N ARG A 325 -14.87 2.86 -17.05
CA ARG A 325 -14.36 1.74 -17.85
C ARG A 325 -13.26 0.97 -17.13
N ARG A 326 -13.11 -0.32 -17.42
CA ARG A 326 -11.99 -1.14 -16.96
C ARG A 326 -10.67 -0.48 -17.37
N ALA A 327 -9.72 -0.44 -16.44
CA ALA A 327 -8.45 0.27 -16.53
C ALA A 327 -8.55 1.80 -16.68
N GLN A 328 -9.72 2.43 -16.45
CA GLN A 328 -9.81 3.89 -16.31
C GLN A 328 -9.21 4.34 -14.98
N CYS A 329 -8.35 5.36 -15.00
CA CYS A 329 -7.79 5.96 -13.77
C CYS A 329 -8.91 6.60 -12.93
N LEU A 330 -9.11 6.09 -11.72
CA LEU A 330 -10.14 6.55 -10.79
C LEU A 330 -9.64 7.65 -9.86
N GLY A 331 -8.40 7.56 -9.42
CA GLY A 331 -7.83 8.52 -8.49
C GLY A 331 -6.35 8.31 -8.25
N LYS A 332 -5.78 9.09 -7.33
CA LYS A 332 -4.36 9.15 -7.03
C LYS A 332 -4.09 9.32 -5.53
N PHE A 333 -2.94 8.79 -5.12
CA PHE A 333 -2.34 9.08 -3.83
C PHE A 333 -1.23 10.11 -4.00
N GLN A 334 -1.07 11.00 -3.02
CA GLN A 334 0.14 11.80 -2.86
C GLN A 334 1.18 11.02 -2.03
N TYR A 335 2.38 11.59 -1.81
CA TYR A 335 3.53 10.86 -1.28
C TYR A 335 3.26 10.03 -0.02
N GLY A 336 3.82 8.81 0.02
CA GLY A 336 3.90 7.88 1.15
C GLY A 336 3.45 6.44 0.80
N GLY A 337 3.17 5.60 1.81
CA GLY A 337 2.59 4.26 1.59
C GLY A 337 1.09 4.28 1.28
N SER A 338 0.64 3.51 0.29
CA SER A 338 -0.79 3.37 0.00
C SER A 338 -1.21 1.95 -0.35
N THR A 339 -2.49 1.67 -0.19
CA THR A 339 -3.06 0.37 -0.56
C THR A 339 -4.44 0.57 -1.16
N VAL A 340 -4.77 -0.23 -2.17
CA VAL A 340 -6.13 -0.37 -2.66
C VAL A 340 -6.60 -1.78 -2.37
N ILE A 341 -7.77 -1.91 -1.76
CA ILE A 341 -8.40 -3.22 -1.50
C ILE A 341 -9.61 -3.35 -2.40
N THR A 342 -9.72 -4.47 -3.10
CA THR A 342 -10.93 -4.82 -3.85
C THR A 342 -11.63 -5.99 -3.18
N VAL A 343 -12.96 -5.87 -3.02
CA VAL A 343 -13.79 -6.92 -2.42
C VAL A 343 -14.93 -7.25 -3.38
N TYR A 344 -15.14 -8.54 -3.59
CA TYR A 344 -16.12 -9.09 -4.53
C TYR A 344 -17.07 -10.03 -3.78
N PRO A 345 -18.38 -10.05 -4.11
CA PRO A 345 -19.31 -11.02 -3.57
C PRO A 345 -18.87 -12.45 -3.86
N ARG A 346 -19.37 -13.41 -3.06
CA ARG A 346 -19.05 -14.83 -3.21
C ARG A 346 -19.34 -15.29 -4.64
N GLY A 347 -18.33 -15.86 -5.29
CA GLY A 347 -18.44 -16.43 -6.64
C GLY A 347 -18.46 -15.40 -7.77
N GLU A 348 -18.30 -14.10 -7.48
CA GLU A 348 -18.26 -13.06 -8.50
C GLU A 348 -16.93 -13.04 -9.28
N VAL A 349 -15.86 -13.53 -8.67
CA VAL A 349 -14.53 -13.61 -9.27
C VAL A 349 -13.81 -14.91 -8.89
N GLU A 350 -13.06 -15.44 -9.85
CA GLU A 350 -12.04 -16.47 -9.68
C GLU A 350 -10.68 -15.83 -9.96
N PHE A 351 -9.85 -15.68 -8.92
CA PHE A 351 -8.49 -15.16 -9.06
C PHE A 351 -7.61 -16.14 -9.85
N ASP A 352 -6.68 -15.61 -10.65
CA ASP A 352 -5.73 -16.45 -11.35
C ASP A 352 -4.92 -17.29 -10.34
N GLN A 353 -4.76 -18.58 -10.63
CA GLN A 353 -4.25 -19.53 -9.66
C GLN A 353 -2.81 -19.27 -9.20
N ASP A 354 -1.98 -18.68 -10.05
CA ASP A 354 -0.62 -18.28 -9.67
C ASP A 354 -0.64 -17.24 -8.55
N LEU A 355 -1.53 -16.25 -8.63
CA LEU A 355 -1.68 -15.22 -7.59
C LEU A 355 -2.16 -15.82 -6.26
N VAL A 356 -3.13 -16.75 -6.31
CA VAL A 356 -3.65 -17.42 -5.11
C VAL A 356 -2.57 -18.26 -4.46
N ARG A 357 -1.82 -19.06 -5.23
CA ARG A 357 -0.72 -19.87 -4.71
C ARG A 357 0.38 -19.00 -4.11
N ASN A 358 0.76 -17.92 -4.78
CA ASN A 358 1.76 -16.99 -4.25
C ASN A 358 1.32 -16.39 -2.90
N SER A 359 0.04 -16.01 -2.79
CA SER A 359 -0.51 -15.37 -1.59
C SER A 359 -0.70 -16.34 -0.42
N THR A 360 -0.95 -17.63 -0.68
CA THR A 360 -1.31 -18.62 0.35
C THR A 360 -0.21 -19.62 0.66
N GLU A 361 0.38 -20.24 -0.37
CA GLU A 361 1.40 -21.29 -0.21
C GLU A 361 2.80 -20.70 -0.06
N GLN A 362 3.09 -19.62 -0.81
CA GLN A 362 4.39 -18.95 -0.75
C GLN A 362 4.43 -17.79 0.26
N ASN A 363 3.26 -17.33 0.73
CA ASN A 363 3.10 -16.15 1.56
C ASN A 363 3.88 -14.93 1.03
N CYS A 364 3.77 -14.69 -0.28
CA CYS A 364 4.50 -13.65 -1.00
C CYS A 364 3.53 -12.76 -1.75
N GLU A 365 3.88 -11.48 -1.83
CA GLU A 365 3.22 -10.58 -2.77
C GLU A 365 3.68 -10.88 -4.20
N THR A 366 2.85 -10.49 -5.16
CA THR A 366 3.15 -10.63 -6.58
C THR A 366 3.16 -9.25 -7.26
N LEU A 367 4.24 -8.90 -7.97
CA LEU A 367 4.31 -7.66 -8.72
C LEU A 367 3.43 -7.75 -9.98
N VAL A 368 2.49 -6.82 -10.11
CA VAL A 368 1.59 -6.69 -11.26
C VAL A 368 1.46 -5.23 -11.68
N GLN A 369 1.04 -5.01 -12.92
CA GLN A 369 0.78 -3.67 -13.47
C GLN A 369 -0.70 -3.46 -13.71
N VAL A 370 -1.13 -2.20 -13.74
CA VAL A 370 -2.47 -1.80 -14.18
C VAL A 370 -2.81 -2.48 -15.50
N GLY A 371 -4.05 -2.96 -15.60
CA GLY A 371 -4.58 -3.55 -16.82
C GLY A 371 -4.31 -5.04 -16.98
N TRP A 372 -3.30 -5.61 -16.32
CA TRP A 372 -3.07 -7.06 -16.32
C TRP A 372 -4.28 -7.79 -15.74
N ARG A 373 -4.64 -8.94 -16.31
CA ARG A 373 -5.69 -9.79 -15.73
C ARG A 373 -5.23 -10.29 -14.38
N VAL A 374 -6.08 -10.19 -13.36
CA VAL A 374 -5.84 -10.77 -12.02
C VAL A 374 -6.90 -11.79 -11.64
N ALA A 375 -8.08 -11.68 -12.24
CA ALA A 375 -9.19 -12.60 -12.04
C ALA A 375 -10.10 -12.61 -13.26
N ARG A 376 -11.04 -13.55 -13.26
CA ARG A 376 -12.13 -13.63 -14.21
C ARG A 376 -13.44 -13.86 -13.47
N GLY A 377 -14.53 -13.29 -13.95
CA GLY A 377 -15.88 -13.59 -13.47
C GLY A 377 -16.34 -14.99 -13.91
N PRO A 378 -17.34 -15.58 -13.24
CA PRO A 378 -17.84 -16.91 -13.59
C PRO A 378 -18.37 -16.94 -15.02
N ALA A 379 -17.98 -17.94 -15.79
CA ALA A 379 -18.57 -18.20 -17.09
C ALA A 379 -19.99 -18.77 -16.87
N GLY A 380 -21.05 -18.01 -17.20
CA GLY A 380 -22.42 -18.58 -17.28
C GLY A 380 -23.56 -17.84 -16.57
N ARG A 381 -23.52 -16.51 -16.44
CA ARG A 381 -24.74 -15.72 -16.16
C ARG A 381 -24.87 -14.60 -17.19
N ALA A 382 -25.22 -15.00 -18.42
CA ALA A 382 -25.76 -14.10 -19.44
C ALA A 382 -27.26 -14.35 -19.56
#